data_AF-A0A956LHE2-F1
#
_entry.id   AF-A0A956LHE2-F1
#
_cell.length_a   1.000
_cell.length_b   1.000
_cell.length_c   1.000
_cell.angle_alpha   90.00
_cell.angle_beta   90.00
_cell.angle_gamma   90.00
#
_symmetry.space_group_name_H-M   'P 1'
#
loop_
_entity.id
_entity.type
_entity.pdbx_description
1 polymer ?
#
loop_
_entity_poly.entity_id
_entity_poly.type
_entity_poly.pdbx_seq_one_letter_code
_entity_poly.pdbx_strand_id
1 'polypeptide(L)'
;MAVCMHIFDRALLGLGAAALVLAATACGDDNSGGSESSVSPTSVSLTNNPSGVSVTVSGSESESDTASSTANGGSESGSDSNDAASNASNSNTSDDTSNPFTTGDSSSPTSGFEPDCDGVDNGCGKVDFLFVIDNSGSMGDNQDNLIASFPGFITTLATTLPNDDYHIMVVDTDAGQQLGSNQCKMQCEANPDLEFCNVFIPPYSAPCNPPLTECDEWLGAGVNFPTGGGASNYFCDFFGGNRYIISEEPSLATKFQCAAKVGDDGDGSERPAEAMVSALSFDLNKPGACNEAFLRDDALLVITIITDEPDTNSNGIPAGWYANIVSAKKGDETRVVVLGLLTDPLQPNPVCSPEHAPAPQLREFINSFTYGSIASVCAANYGPFFQQAVSVIDTACCEFTPPV
;
A
#
# COMPACT_ATOMS: atom_id res chain seq x y z
N MET A 1 8.83 24.19 67.88
CA MET A 1 9.58 25.45 67.86
C MET A 1 11.06 25.13 67.88
N ALA A 2 11.91 25.66 67.01
CA ALA A 2 11.65 26.42 65.78
C ALA A 2 12.79 26.13 64.78
N VAL A 3 12.54 26.18 63.48
CA VAL A 3 13.49 25.81 62.42
C VAL A 3 13.40 26.80 61.25
N CYS A 4 14.50 26.93 60.52
CA CYS A 4 14.71 27.61 59.23
C CYS A 4 13.70 27.13 58.13
N MET A 5 13.65 27.66 56.89
CA MET A 5 14.79 27.87 55.98
C MET A 5 14.51 28.76 54.74
N HIS A 6 15.59 29.04 53.99
CA HIS A 6 15.82 29.92 52.82
C HIS A 6 14.70 30.03 51.75
N ILE A 7 14.55 31.11 50.96
CA ILE A 7 15.44 32.16 50.36
C ILE A 7 16.14 31.73 49.04
N PHE A 8 16.24 32.70 48.11
CA PHE A 8 16.75 32.72 46.72
C PHE A 8 15.73 32.34 45.62
N ASP A 9 15.40 33.16 44.58
CA ASP A 9 15.98 34.33 43.87
C ASP A 9 16.76 34.00 42.57
N ARG A 10 16.73 34.98 41.63
CA ARG A 10 17.34 35.10 40.28
C ARG A 10 16.49 34.69 39.06
N ALA A 11 16.69 35.26 37.86
CA ALA A 11 16.94 36.66 37.44
C ALA A 11 17.09 36.77 35.90
N LEU A 12 16.51 37.83 35.32
CA LEU A 12 16.80 38.46 34.00
C LEU A 12 16.97 37.61 32.72
N LEU A 13 16.17 37.97 31.70
CA LEU A 13 16.48 38.15 30.24
C LEU A 13 15.17 37.92 29.45
N GLY A 14 14.76 38.74 28.48
CA GLY A 14 15.18 40.09 28.06
C GLY A 14 14.32 40.54 26.87
N LEU A 15 13.58 41.66 26.97
CA LEU A 15 12.64 42.06 25.91
C LEU A 15 13.37 42.68 24.71
N GLY A 16 13.37 41.96 23.58
CA GLY A 16 13.66 42.51 22.25
C GLY A 16 12.37 42.58 21.42
N ALA A 17 12.00 43.77 20.96
CA ALA A 17 10.79 43.96 20.16
C ALA A 17 11.04 43.69 18.67
N ALA A 18 10.30 42.74 18.09
CA ALA A 18 10.21 42.56 16.65
C ALA A 18 9.06 43.43 16.10
N ALA A 19 9.34 44.27 15.09
CA ALA A 19 8.35 45.16 14.50
C ALA A 19 7.58 44.47 13.37
N LEU A 20 6.26 44.32 13.54
CA LEU A 20 5.37 43.82 12.49
C LEU A 20 5.11 44.96 11.47
N VAL A 21 5.75 44.88 10.29
CA VAL A 21 5.55 45.86 9.22
C VAL A 21 4.29 45.49 8.43
N LEU A 22 3.19 46.19 8.73
CA LEU A 22 1.91 46.02 8.05
C LEU A 22 1.91 46.78 6.72
N ALA A 23 2.20 46.09 5.62
CA ALA A 23 2.21 46.68 4.27
C ALA A 23 0.78 46.81 3.70
N ALA A 24 0.11 47.92 4.00
CA ALA A 24 -1.19 48.25 3.42
C ALA A 24 -1.03 48.96 2.06
N THR A 25 -1.45 48.32 0.98
CA THR A 25 -1.63 48.94 -0.35
C THR A 25 -3.11 48.98 -0.71
N ALA A 26 -3.63 50.16 -1.04
CA ALA A 26 -5.03 50.38 -1.41
C ALA A 26 -5.16 51.47 -2.49
N CYS A 27 -6.36 51.53 -3.08
CA CYS A 27 -6.84 52.43 -4.14
C CYS A 27 -6.42 52.07 -5.59
N GLY A 28 -7.43 51.84 -6.44
CA GLY A 28 -7.24 51.56 -7.86
C GLY A 28 -8.47 51.04 -8.62
N ASP A 29 -9.69 51.50 -8.29
CA ASP A 29 -10.86 51.22 -9.14
C ASP A 29 -10.78 52.07 -10.43
N ASP A 30 -10.67 51.45 -11.59
CA ASP A 30 -11.23 52.00 -12.84
C ASP A 30 -11.55 50.89 -13.85
N ASN A 31 -12.58 51.11 -14.67
CA ASN A 31 -13.28 50.02 -15.38
C ASN A 31 -12.96 49.96 -16.89
N SER A 32 -12.32 48.89 -17.37
CA SER A 32 -12.43 48.38 -18.75
C SER A 32 -11.87 46.96 -18.88
N GLY A 33 -12.53 46.11 -19.68
CA GLY A 33 -12.14 44.71 -19.87
C GLY A 33 -11.03 44.49 -20.90
N GLY A 34 -10.17 43.52 -20.63
CA GLY A 34 -9.13 43.00 -21.53
C GLY A 34 -8.68 41.61 -21.07
N SER A 35 -8.23 40.76 -22.00
CA SER A 35 -7.79 39.40 -21.68
C SER A 35 -6.36 39.39 -21.12
N GLU A 36 -6.18 38.88 -19.91
CA GLU A 36 -4.84 38.67 -19.34
C GLU A 36 -4.31 37.26 -19.66
N SER A 37 -3.06 37.18 -20.11
CA SER A 37 -2.29 35.94 -20.23
C SER A 37 -1.38 35.80 -19.02
N SER A 38 -1.26 34.59 -18.48
CA SER A 38 -0.41 34.32 -17.33
C SER A 38 1.08 34.54 -17.66
N VAL A 39 1.77 35.30 -16.80
CA VAL A 39 3.22 35.52 -16.87
C VAL A 39 3.89 34.74 -15.75
N SER A 40 4.84 33.86 -16.10
CA SER A 40 5.59 33.05 -15.14
C SER A 40 6.46 33.91 -14.20
N PRO A 41 6.57 33.55 -12.90
CA PRO A 41 7.34 34.34 -11.95
C PRO A 41 8.85 34.27 -12.21
N THR A 42 9.54 35.41 -12.13
CA THR A 42 11.00 35.46 -12.17
C THR A 42 11.60 35.02 -10.84
N SER A 43 12.45 34.00 -10.83
CA SER A 43 13.12 33.53 -9.62
C SER A 43 14.27 34.46 -9.20
N VAL A 44 14.33 34.78 -7.90
CA VAL A 44 15.41 35.57 -7.29
C VAL A 44 16.03 34.75 -6.17
N SER A 45 17.30 34.39 -6.30
CA SER A 45 18.06 33.69 -5.25
C SER A 45 18.94 34.65 -4.46
N LEU A 46 18.89 34.51 -3.13
CA LEU A 46 19.75 35.21 -2.19
C LEU A 46 20.64 34.18 -1.47
N THR A 47 21.96 34.34 -1.56
CA THR A 47 22.92 33.50 -0.82
C THR A 47 23.73 34.36 0.15
N ASN A 48 23.72 33.97 1.43
CA ASN A 48 24.51 34.63 2.46
C ASN A 48 25.91 34.01 2.53
N ASN A 49 26.94 34.82 2.28
CA ASN A 49 28.35 34.46 2.45
C ASN A 49 28.99 35.49 3.42
N PRO A 50 29.95 35.14 4.30
CA PRO A 50 30.33 35.98 5.45
C PRO A 50 31.25 37.17 5.09
N SER A 51 31.10 37.73 3.88
CA SER A 51 31.83 38.91 3.39
C SER A 51 30.95 39.90 2.61
N GLY A 52 29.64 39.63 2.42
CA GLY A 52 28.70 40.56 1.78
C GLY A 52 27.54 39.87 1.05
N VAL A 53 26.48 40.62 0.78
CA VAL A 53 25.32 40.17 -0.01
C VAL A 53 25.54 40.51 -1.49
N SER A 54 25.40 39.53 -2.37
CA SER A 54 25.41 39.70 -3.82
C SER A 54 24.03 39.34 -4.41
N VAL A 55 23.50 40.18 -5.28
CA VAL A 55 22.24 39.95 -6.00
C VAL A 55 22.56 39.74 -7.47
N THR A 56 21.99 38.69 -8.07
CA THR A 56 22.16 38.34 -9.49
C THR A 56 20.79 38.14 -10.12
N VAL A 57 20.60 38.66 -11.33
CA VAL A 57 19.36 38.53 -12.10
C VAL A 57 19.72 38.05 -13.51
N SER A 58 19.07 37.00 -13.98
CA SER A 58 19.29 36.41 -15.31
C SER A 58 18.02 36.56 -16.15
N GLY A 59 18.16 37.07 -17.38
CA GLY A 59 17.06 37.24 -18.33
C GLY A 59 16.96 36.08 -19.32
N SER A 60 15.76 35.90 -19.86
CA SER A 60 15.38 34.89 -20.85
C SER A 60 15.87 35.18 -22.27
N GLU A 61 16.10 34.13 -23.05
CA GLU A 61 15.77 34.11 -24.48
C GLU A 61 15.03 32.80 -24.82
N SER A 62 14.22 32.81 -25.87
CA SER A 62 13.52 31.64 -26.41
C SER A 62 13.23 31.89 -27.88
N GLU A 63 13.76 31.05 -28.77
CA GLU A 63 13.54 31.20 -30.21
C GLU A 63 12.41 30.27 -30.68
N SER A 64 11.55 30.82 -31.54
CA SER A 64 10.48 30.13 -32.25
C SER A 64 10.83 30.03 -33.73
N ASP A 65 10.58 28.91 -34.38
CA ASP A 65 10.70 28.82 -35.84
C ASP A 65 9.53 28.04 -36.48
N THR A 66 9.23 28.31 -37.75
CA THR A 66 7.91 27.99 -38.34
C THR A 66 7.94 27.61 -39.84
N ALA A 67 7.64 26.34 -40.14
CA ALA A 67 7.05 25.87 -41.41
C ALA A 67 6.53 24.42 -41.21
N SER A 68 5.32 23.96 -41.61
CA SER A 68 4.42 24.24 -42.75
C SER A 68 4.83 23.61 -44.08
N SER A 69 4.15 22.51 -44.47
CA SER A 69 3.47 22.37 -45.78
C SER A 69 2.68 21.05 -45.95
N THR A 70 1.35 21.15 -46.13
CA THR A 70 0.46 20.46 -47.13
C THR A 70 0.70 19.02 -47.64
N ALA A 71 -0.31 18.21 -48.01
CA ALA A 71 -1.80 18.31 -47.96
C ALA A 71 -2.50 17.00 -48.42
N ASN A 72 -3.83 16.94 -48.26
CA ASN A 72 -4.82 15.92 -48.72
C ASN A 72 -4.67 14.50 -48.13
N GLY A 73 -5.74 13.72 -47.88
CA GLY A 73 -7.19 13.92 -48.09
C GLY A 73 -7.79 12.78 -48.92
N GLY A 74 -9.03 12.31 -48.71
CA GLY A 74 -10.07 12.63 -47.71
C GLY A 74 -11.39 11.89 -48.07
N SER A 75 -12.39 11.90 -47.17
CA SER A 75 -13.76 11.34 -47.35
C SER A 75 -13.86 9.81 -47.58
N GLU A 76 -14.95 9.09 -47.28
CA GLU A 76 -16.09 9.29 -46.34
C GLU A 76 -16.88 7.98 -46.23
N SER A 77 -17.59 7.79 -45.10
CA SER A 77 -18.71 6.82 -44.92
C SER A 77 -18.39 5.32 -45.07
N GLY A 78 -19.14 4.39 -44.45
CA GLY A 78 -20.34 4.56 -43.62
C GLY A 78 -20.65 3.31 -42.77
N SER A 79 -21.88 3.23 -42.27
CA SER A 79 -22.41 2.16 -41.41
C SER A 79 -22.75 0.87 -42.21
N ASP A 80 -23.24 -0.25 -41.65
CA ASP A 80 -23.92 -0.46 -40.37
C ASP A 80 -23.74 -1.86 -39.76
N SER A 81 -23.94 -1.86 -38.45
CA SER A 81 -24.41 -2.89 -37.50
C SER A 81 -25.01 -4.24 -38.00
N ASN A 82 -24.79 -5.26 -37.15
CA ASN A 82 -25.72 -6.33 -36.74
C ASN A 82 -25.72 -7.77 -37.32
N ASP A 83 -25.65 -8.69 -36.34
CA ASP A 83 -26.53 -9.85 -36.08
C ASP A 83 -26.21 -11.31 -36.46
N ALA A 84 -26.44 -12.14 -35.42
CA ALA A 84 -27.00 -13.50 -35.39
C ALA A 84 -26.21 -14.72 -35.93
N ALA A 85 -25.74 -15.48 -34.94
CA ALA A 85 -25.36 -16.89 -35.00
C ALA A 85 -26.38 -17.83 -35.70
N SER A 86 -25.87 -18.96 -36.21
CA SER A 86 -26.64 -20.20 -36.42
C SER A 86 -25.77 -21.44 -36.12
N ASN A 87 -26.39 -22.61 -36.00
CA ASN A 87 -25.86 -23.75 -35.22
C ASN A 87 -26.00 -25.11 -35.95
N ALA A 88 -25.25 -26.09 -35.46
CA ALA A 88 -25.46 -27.54 -35.52
C ALA A 88 -25.12 -28.34 -36.82
N SER A 89 -24.13 -29.24 -36.65
CA SER A 89 -24.18 -30.70 -36.96
C SER A 89 -24.39 -31.16 -38.41
N ASN A 90 -23.65 -32.16 -38.92
CA ASN A 90 -23.77 -33.56 -38.45
C ASN A 90 -22.69 -34.53 -39.02
N SER A 91 -22.40 -35.65 -38.31
CA SER A 91 -22.09 -37.05 -38.77
C SER A 91 -21.11 -37.33 -39.95
N ASN A 92 -20.36 -38.45 -40.11
CA ASN A 92 -20.34 -39.85 -39.60
C ASN A 92 -19.04 -40.55 -40.17
N THR A 93 -18.52 -41.77 -39.88
CA THR A 93 -18.75 -42.91 -38.93
C THR A 93 -17.52 -43.86 -38.98
N SER A 94 -17.27 -44.66 -37.92
CA SER A 94 -16.54 -45.97 -37.92
C SER A 94 -15.02 -45.98 -38.19
N ASP A 95 -14.21 -46.95 -37.72
CA ASP A 95 -14.46 -48.40 -37.54
C ASP A 95 -13.74 -49.07 -36.32
N ASP A 96 -13.99 -50.37 -36.10
CA ASP A 96 -13.69 -51.19 -34.88
C ASP A 96 -12.38 -52.03 -34.94
N THR A 97 -11.81 -52.43 -33.78
CA THR A 97 -11.22 -53.78 -33.54
C THR A 97 -10.90 -54.15 -32.06
N SER A 98 -11.87 -54.80 -31.40
CA SER A 98 -11.69 -56.00 -30.52
C SER A 98 -10.76 -56.03 -29.27
N ASN A 99 -11.40 -56.01 -28.08
CA ASN A 99 -11.24 -56.90 -26.89
C ASN A 99 -9.88 -57.17 -26.17
N PRO A 100 -9.88 -57.57 -24.86
CA PRO A 100 -10.88 -57.37 -23.80
C PRO A 100 -10.28 -56.81 -22.49
N PHE A 101 -10.88 -55.77 -21.90
CA PHE A 101 -10.44 -55.25 -20.58
C PHE A 101 -11.18 -55.93 -19.42
N THR A 102 -10.47 -56.16 -18.30
CA THR A 102 -11.03 -56.74 -17.08
C THR A 102 -11.49 -55.65 -16.11
N THR A 103 -12.54 -55.91 -15.32
CA THR A 103 -13.04 -54.96 -14.32
C THR A 103 -12.04 -54.82 -13.17
N GLY A 104 -11.28 -53.73 -13.18
CA GLY A 104 -10.38 -53.29 -12.11
C GLY A 104 -10.63 -51.82 -11.79
N ASP A 105 -10.40 -51.45 -10.53
CA ASP A 105 -10.79 -50.21 -9.87
C ASP A 105 -10.44 -48.90 -10.62
N SER A 106 -11.29 -47.88 -10.48
CA SER A 106 -11.15 -46.58 -11.17
C SER A 106 -10.40 -45.55 -10.33
N SER A 107 -9.07 -45.67 -10.30
CA SER A 107 -8.18 -44.58 -9.86
C SER A 107 -8.19 -43.46 -10.91
N SER A 108 -9.11 -42.50 -10.72
CA SER A 108 -9.14 -41.26 -11.50
C SER A 108 -7.94 -40.38 -11.16
N PRO A 109 -7.17 -39.86 -12.12
CA PRO A 109 -6.08 -38.91 -11.86
C PRO A 109 -6.66 -37.50 -11.61
N THR A 110 -7.41 -37.34 -10.53
CA THR A 110 -7.68 -36.02 -9.95
C THR A 110 -6.40 -35.55 -9.27
N SER A 111 -5.63 -34.72 -9.96
CA SER A 111 -4.48 -34.01 -9.38
C SER A 111 -4.98 -32.93 -8.40
N GLY A 112 -5.37 -33.36 -7.20
CA GLY A 112 -5.35 -32.46 -6.05
C GLY A 112 -3.90 -32.10 -5.74
N PHE A 113 -3.68 -30.88 -5.27
CA PHE A 113 -2.52 -30.61 -4.42
C PHE A 113 -2.82 -31.27 -3.07
N GLU A 114 -2.27 -32.46 -2.84
CA GLU A 114 -2.04 -32.95 -1.49
C GLU A 114 -0.75 -32.26 -1.00
N PRO A 115 -0.75 -31.55 0.15
CA PRO A 115 0.46 -30.89 0.65
C PRO A 115 1.47 -31.96 1.09
N ASP A 116 2.58 -32.05 0.37
CA ASP A 116 3.59 -33.11 0.50
C ASP A 116 4.57 -32.85 1.67
N CYS A 117 4.02 -32.50 2.84
CA CYS A 117 4.77 -32.44 4.09
C CYS A 117 5.08 -33.88 4.56
N ASP A 118 6.12 -34.48 3.96
CA ASP A 118 6.47 -35.92 3.95
C ASP A 118 6.61 -36.56 5.36
N GLY A 119 5.48 -36.87 5.99
CA GLY A 119 5.37 -37.63 7.23
C GLY A 119 5.74 -36.90 8.53
N VAL A 120 5.73 -35.56 8.55
CA VAL A 120 6.06 -34.76 9.74
C VAL A 120 4.87 -33.90 10.18
N ASP A 121 4.52 -33.93 11.47
CA ASP A 121 3.48 -33.06 12.08
C ASP A 121 3.90 -31.56 12.16
N ASN A 122 4.88 -31.13 11.36
CA ASN A 122 5.45 -29.78 11.30
C ASN A 122 4.79 -28.96 10.17
N GLY A 123 3.48 -28.78 10.22
CA GLY A 123 2.81 -27.74 9.44
C GLY A 123 2.83 -26.41 10.19
N CYS A 124 2.82 -25.29 9.48
CA CYS A 124 2.47 -24.01 10.11
C CYS A 124 1.05 -24.11 10.69
N GLY A 125 0.94 -24.04 12.03
CA GLY A 125 -0.37 -24.08 12.69
C GLY A 125 -1.18 -22.80 12.48
N LYS A 126 -0.50 -21.71 12.11
CA LYS A 126 -1.02 -20.34 12.03
C LYS A 126 -0.23 -19.52 11.01
N VAL A 127 -0.83 -18.45 10.46
CA VAL A 127 -0.15 -17.51 9.56
C VAL A 127 -0.51 -16.04 9.86
N ASP A 128 0.48 -15.16 9.88
CA ASP A 128 0.31 -13.71 10.00
C ASP A 128 0.61 -13.07 8.64
N PHE A 129 -0.39 -12.43 8.02
CA PHE A 129 -0.24 -11.70 6.77
C PHE A 129 -0.10 -10.20 7.04
N LEU A 130 0.96 -9.61 6.52
CA LEU A 130 1.18 -8.16 6.50
C LEU A 130 1.17 -7.68 5.05
N PHE A 131 0.12 -6.94 4.66
CA PHE A 131 0.07 -6.22 3.40
C PHE A 131 0.58 -4.80 3.62
N VAL A 132 1.58 -4.40 2.86
CA VAL A 132 2.18 -3.06 2.85
C VAL A 132 1.81 -2.44 1.52
N ILE A 133 0.90 -1.46 1.54
CA ILE A 133 0.20 -0.97 0.36
C ILE A 133 0.54 0.50 0.14
N ASP A 134 1.21 0.75 -0.99
CA ASP A 134 1.50 2.09 -1.47
C ASP A 134 0.23 2.90 -1.72
N ASN A 135 0.20 4.12 -1.18
CA ASN A 135 -0.95 5.02 -1.17
C ASN A 135 -0.72 6.32 -1.98
N SER A 136 0.23 6.28 -2.91
CA SER A 136 0.57 7.38 -3.84
C SER A 136 -0.43 7.54 -5.00
N GLY A 137 -0.28 8.65 -5.74
CA GLY A 137 -1.22 9.08 -6.79
C GLY A 137 -1.40 8.16 -8.00
N SER A 138 -0.57 7.14 -8.18
CA SER A 138 -0.70 6.12 -9.24
C SER A 138 -1.36 4.83 -8.75
N MET A 139 -1.50 4.63 -7.43
CA MET A 139 -1.81 3.33 -6.85
C MET A 139 -3.29 2.93 -6.84
N GLY A 140 -4.21 3.84 -7.18
CA GLY A 140 -5.66 3.58 -7.15
C GLY A 140 -6.10 2.30 -7.91
N ASP A 141 -5.65 2.13 -9.16
CA ASP A 141 -5.94 0.95 -10.00
C ASP A 141 -5.23 -0.32 -9.48
N ASN A 142 -4.01 -0.17 -8.95
CA ASN A 142 -3.21 -1.27 -8.39
C ASN A 142 -3.86 -1.83 -7.11
N GLN A 143 -4.41 -0.96 -6.26
CA GLN A 143 -5.20 -1.35 -5.09
C GLN A 143 -6.48 -2.11 -5.49
N ASP A 144 -7.21 -1.66 -6.53
CA ASP A 144 -8.41 -2.37 -7.00
C ASP A 144 -8.08 -3.74 -7.61
N ASN A 145 -6.93 -3.89 -8.28
CA ASN A 145 -6.42 -5.16 -8.79
C ASN A 145 -6.03 -6.14 -7.65
N LEU A 146 -5.43 -5.62 -6.56
CA LEU A 146 -5.18 -6.39 -5.33
C LEU A 146 -6.48 -6.86 -4.68
N ILE A 147 -7.45 -5.95 -4.50
CA ILE A 147 -8.76 -6.24 -3.92
C ILE A 147 -9.52 -7.27 -4.77
N ALA A 148 -9.48 -7.17 -6.10
CA ALA A 148 -10.10 -8.13 -7.00
C ALA A 148 -9.42 -9.52 -6.98
N SER A 149 -8.10 -9.57 -6.71
CA SER A 149 -7.32 -10.81 -6.64
C SER A 149 -7.48 -11.55 -5.30
N PHE A 150 -7.68 -10.81 -4.20
CA PHE A 150 -7.66 -11.33 -2.83
C PHE A 150 -8.66 -12.47 -2.52
N PRO A 151 -9.92 -12.46 -2.99
CA PRO A 151 -10.85 -13.58 -2.76
C PRO A 151 -10.35 -14.90 -3.34
N GLY A 152 -9.65 -14.85 -4.48
CA GLY A 152 -9.01 -16.03 -5.08
C GLY A 152 -7.85 -16.53 -4.23
N PHE A 153 -6.96 -15.62 -3.81
CA PHE A 153 -5.82 -15.92 -2.94
C PHE A 153 -6.24 -16.63 -1.65
N ILE A 154 -7.16 -16.05 -0.88
CA ILE A 154 -7.61 -16.65 0.39
C ILE A 154 -8.36 -17.97 0.16
N THR A 155 -9.14 -18.09 -0.91
CA THR A 155 -9.81 -19.37 -1.23
C THR A 155 -8.79 -20.48 -1.48
N THR A 156 -7.70 -20.20 -2.22
CA THR A 156 -6.63 -21.18 -2.44
C THR A 156 -5.88 -21.46 -1.13
N LEU A 157 -5.53 -20.43 -0.36
CA LEU A 157 -4.85 -20.56 0.94
C LEU A 157 -5.60 -21.50 1.91
N ALA A 158 -6.91 -21.27 2.09
CA ALA A 158 -7.77 -22.07 2.97
C ALA A 158 -8.04 -23.50 2.44
N THR A 159 -7.71 -23.80 1.17
CA THR A 159 -7.71 -25.18 0.64
C THR A 159 -6.36 -25.87 0.74
N THR A 160 -5.28 -25.13 1.00
CA THR A 160 -3.91 -25.65 1.06
C THR A 160 -3.44 -25.83 2.51
N LEU A 161 -3.67 -24.83 3.38
CA LEU A 161 -3.21 -24.89 4.76
C LEU A 161 -4.18 -25.68 5.67
N PRO A 162 -3.67 -26.52 6.60
CA PRO A 162 -4.49 -27.43 7.38
C PRO A 162 -5.27 -26.80 8.54
N ASN A 163 -5.06 -25.50 8.83
CA ASN A 163 -5.71 -24.78 9.93
C ASN A 163 -6.13 -23.36 9.51
N ASP A 164 -7.38 -23.00 9.75
CA ASP A 164 -7.92 -21.64 9.55
C ASP A 164 -7.55 -20.69 10.71
N ASP A 165 -6.26 -20.55 11.07
CA ASP A 165 -5.81 -19.62 12.14
C ASP A 165 -4.87 -18.52 11.59
N TYR A 166 -5.46 -17.42 11.11
CA TYR A 166 -4.73 -16.33 10.48
C TYR A 166 -5.04 -14.95 11.08
N HIS A 167 -4.01 -14.10 11.03
CA HIS A 167 -4.13 -12.66 11.20
C HIS A 167 -3.86 -11.98 9.85
N ILE A 168 -4.61 -10.97 9.45
CA ILE A 168 -4.38 -10.21 8.22
C ILE A 168 -4.41 -8.70 8.55
N MET A 169 -3.26 -8.06 8.49
CA MET A 169 -3.09 -6.63 8.71
C MET A 169 -2.71 -5.94 7.39
N VAL A 170 -3.32 -4.78 7.14
CA VAL A 170 -2.87 -3.83 6.12
C VAL A 170 -2.14 -2.69 6.82
N VAL A 171 -1.04 -2.21 6.23
CA VAL A 171 -0.42 -0.93 6.56
C VAL A 171 -0.24 -0.13 5.27
N ASP A 172 -0.41 1.19 5.37
CA ASP A 172 -0.05 2.17 4.36
C ASP A 172 1.45 2.48 4.40
N THR A 173 1.90 3.44 3.58
CA THR A 173 3.32 3.80 3.40
C THR A 173 3.61 5.29 3.63
N ASP A 174 2.59 6.11 3.86
CA ASP A 174 2.68 7.52 4.21
C ASP A 174 3.51 7.74 5.49
N ALA A 175 4.47 8.66 5.43
CA ALA A 175 5.39 8.94 6.53
C ALA A 175 4.74 9.58 7.79
N GLY A 176 3.42 9.80 7.78
CA GLY A 176 2.63 10.17 8.93
C GLY A 176 2.24 11.65 8.94
N GLN A 177 1.54 12.14 7.91
CA GLN A 177 0.73 13.36 8.02
C GLN A 177 -0.73 13.23 7.52
N GLN A 178 -1.22 12.02 7.20
CA GLN A 178 -2.65 11.80 6.99
C GLN A 178 -3.48 12.25 8.21
N LEU A 179 -4.21 13.36 8.03
CA LEU A 179 -5.26 13.94 8.89
C LEU A 179 -5.27 13.52 10.37
N GLY A 180 -4.14 13.66 11.07
CA GLY A 180 -3.99 13.21 12.46
C GLY A 180 -5.15 13.66 13.34
N SER A 181 -5.54 12.84 14.33
CA SER A 181 -6.84 12.81 15.01
C SER A 181 -7.55 14.15 15.27
N ASN A 182 -6.79 15.14 15.72
CA ASN A 182 -7.27 16.48 16.00
C ASN A 182 -7.50 17.33 14.74
N GLN A 183 -6.73 17.13 13.66
CA GLN A 183 -6.92 17.73 12.34
C GLN A 183 -8.18 17.23 11.64
N CYS A 184 -8.44 15.91 11.55
CA CYS A 184 -9.72 15.37 11.02
C CYS A 184 -10.91 16.10 11.63
N LYS A 185 -10.92 16.17 12.97
CA LYS A 185 -11.98 16.82 13.73
C LYS A 185 -12.02 18.33 13.50
N MET A 186 -10.91 19.06 13.67
CA MET A 186 -10.89 20.52 13.50
C MET A 186 -11.25 20.92 12.07
N GLN A 187 -10.85 20.15 11.06
CA GLN A 187 -11.12 20.45 9.66
C GLN A 187 -12.61 20.28 9.33
N CYS A 188 -13.28 19.27 9.87
CA CYS A 188 -14.74 19.11 9.73
C CYS A 188 -15.56 20.01 10.67
N GLU A 189 -15.04 20.40 11.85
CA GLU A 189 -15.67 21.42 12.70
C GLU A 189 -15.56 22.83 12.10
N ALA A 190 -14.50 23.12 11.34
CA ALA A 190 -14.29 24.41 10.66
C ALA A 190 -14.92 24.48 9.25
N ASN A 191 -14.90 23.37 8.51
CA ASN A 191 -15.37 23.27 7.12
C ASN A 191 -16.32 22.07 6.95
N PRO A 192 -17.53 22.12 7.57
CA PRO A 192 -18.46 20.99 7.57
C PRO A 192 -18.97 20.61 6.18
N ASP A 193 -18.88 21.50 5.18
CA ASP A 193 -19.34 21.27 3.81
C ASP A 193 -18.35 20.47 2.93
N LEU A 194 -17.18 20.06 3.45
CA LEU A 194 -16.24 19.20 2.73
C LEU A 194 -16.84 17.81 2.52
N GLU A 195 -16.53 17.16 1.38
CA GLU A 195 -17.20 15.93 0.96
C GLU A 195 -16.92 14.76 1.93
N PHE A 196 -15.67 14.59 2.36
CA PHE A 196 -15.30 13.62 3.41
C PHE A 196 -15.93 13.96 4.79
N CYS A 197 -16.26 15.22 5.06
CA CYS A 197 -16.94 15.64 6.29
C CYS A 197 -18.43 15.29 6.33
N ASN A 198 -19.04 14.95 5.19
CA ASN A 198 -20.47 14.61 5.08
C ASN A 198 -20.74 13.11 4.85
N VAL A 199 -19.74 12.24 4.99
CA VAL A 199 -19.91 10.78 4.87
C VAL A 199 -20.74 10.26 6.05
N PHE A 200 -22.05 10.19 5.84
CA PHE A 200 -23.02 9.72 6.82
C PHE A 200 -23.09 8.19 6.80
N ILE A 201 -22.50 7.54 7.81
CA ILE A 201 -22.37 6.07 7.92
C ILE A 201 -23.25 5.59 9.09
N PRO A 202 -24.56 5.28 8.90
CA PRO A 202 -25.42 4.86 10.00
C PRO A 202 -24.80 3.66 10.76
N PRO A 203 -24.61 3.72 12.10
CA PRO A 203 -25.20 4.67 13.06
C PRO A 203 -24.37 5.93 13.38
N TYR A 204 -23.19 6.10 12.80
CA TYR A 204 -22.24 7.19 13.06
C TYR A 204 -22.52 8.43 12.18
N SER A 205 -22.29 9.62 12.73
CA SER A 205 -22.72 10.91 12.16
C SER A 205 -21.60 11.96 12.00
N ALA A 206 -20.36 11.50 11.86
CA ALA A 206 -19.18 12.28 11.45
C ALA A 206 -18.09 11.31 10.97
N PRO A 207 -17.16 11.70 10.06
CA PRO A 207 -16.09 10.79 9.63
C PRO A 207 -15.11 10.45 10.76
N CYS A 208 -14.89 11.36 11.72
CA CYS A 208 -14.06 11.10 12.90
C CYS A 208 -14.90 10.52 14.06
N ASN A 209 -15.76 9.53 13.79
CA ASN A 209 -16.58 8.82 14.80
C ASN A 209 -16.70 7.31 14.48
N PRO A 210 -16.02 6.40 15.21
CA PRO A 210 -15.18 6.67 16.38
C PRO A 210 -14.02 7.63 16.07
N PRO A 211 -13.56 8.44 17.04
CA PRO A 211 -12.44 9.34 16.82
C PRO A 211 -11.18 8.53 16.50
N LEU A 212 -10.44 9.01 15.50
CA LEU A 212 -9.06 8.59 15.24
C LEU A 212 -8.27 8.58 16.55
N THR A 213 -7.50 7.51 16.73
CA THR A 213 -6.67 7.23 17.90
C THR A 213 -5.25 7.72 17.67
N GLU A 214 -4.38 7.64 18.69
CA GLU A 214 -2.95 7.89 18.47
C GLU A 214 -2.38 6.92 17.43
N CYS A 215 -2.87 5.68 17.35
CA CYS A 215 -2.41 4.68 16.38
C CYS A 215 -2.69 5.03 14.92
N ASP A 216 -3.63 5.94 14.63
CA ASP A 216 -3.87 6.42 13.26
C ASP A 216 -2.87 7.50 12.84
N GLU A 217 -1.91 7.85 13.72
CA GLU A 217 -0.81 8.80 13.47
C GLU A 217 0.57 8.10 13.42
N TRP A 218 0.63 6.75 13.46
CA TRP A 218 1.88 5.96 13.46
C TRP A 218 2.05 5.10 12.20
N LEU A 219 3.10 5.41 11.43
CA LEU A 219 3.60 4.59 10.32
C LEU A 219 3.75 3.11 10.74
N GLY A 220 3.09 2.21 9.99
CA GLY A 220 3.07 0.78 10.26
C GLY A 220 2.07 0.31 11.32
N ALA A 221 1.25 1.19 11.90
CA ALA A 221 0.07 0.73 12.64
C ALA A 221 -0.97 0.15 11.66
N GLY A 222 -1.65 -0.94 12.04
CA GLY A 222 -2.64 -1.58 11.17
C GLY A 222 -3.77 -0.63 10.77
N VAL A 223 -4.13 -0.57 9.48
CA VAL A 223 -5.13 0.38 8.97
C VAL A 223 -6.54 -0.11 9.29
N ASN A 224 -7.27 0.67 10.09
CA ASN A 224 -8.67 0.40 10.48
C ASN A 224 -9.64 1.50 10.02
N PHE A 225 -9.13 2.62 9.50
CA PHE A 225 -9.93 3.68 8.88
C PHE A 225 -9.11 4.44 7.83
N PRO A 226 -9.07 3.95 6.58
CA PRO A 226 -8.49 4.70 5.47
C PRO A 226 -9.23 6.01 5.23
N THR A 227 -8.50 7.11 5.03
CA THR A 227 -9.06 8.44 4.76
C THR A 227 -8.29 9.13 3.65
N GLY A 228 -9.01 9.68 2.66
CA GLY A 228 -8.37 10.41 1.56
C GLY A 228 -9.09 10.25 0.21
N GLY A 229 -8.50 10.83 -0.82
CA GLY A 229 -8.76 10.49 -2.22
C GLY A 229 -8.54 8.99 -2.46
N GLY A 230 -9.39 8.38 -3.29
CA GLY A 230 -9.36 6.95 -3.62
C GLY A 230 -9.70 5.98 -2.48
N ALA A 231 -9.48 6.37 -1.23
CA ALA A 231 -9.59 5.53 -0.04
C ALA A 231 -11.01 5.01 0.20
N SER A 232 -11.14 3.93 0.99
CA SER A 232 -12.48 3.42 1.34
C SER A 232 -13.32 4.45 2.10
N ASN A 233 -12.72 5.28 2.97
CA ASN A 233 -13.42 6.28 3.78
C ASN A 233 -14.52 5.70 4.70
N TYR A 234 -14.40 4.43 5.11
CA TYR A 234 -15.25 3.79 6.11
C TYR A 234 -14.40 3.21 7.24
N PHE A 235 -14.86 3.36 8.49
CA PHE A 235 -14.27 2.64 9.63
C PHE A 235 -14.48 1.14 9.42
N CYS A 236 -13.40 0.36 9.36
CA CYS A 236 -13.47 -1.02 8.89
C CYS A 236 -14.07 -1.99 9.91
N ASP A 237 -14.10 -1.65 11.20
CA ASP A 237 -14.87 -2.34 12.25
C ASP A 237 -14.58 -3.85 12.34
N PHE A 238 -13.30 -4.23 12.33
CA PHE A 238 -12.88 -5.63 12.33
C PHE A 238 -13.43 -6.40 13.56
N PHE A 239 -13.84 -7.65 13.34
CA PHE A 239 -14.27 -8.53 14.42
C PHE A 239 -13.16 -8.67 15.49
N GLY A 240 -13.56 -8.57 16.76
CA GLY A 240 -12.64 -8.48 17.91
C GLY A 240 -12.20 -7.05 18.28
N GLY A 241 -12.30 -6.08 17.37
CA GLY A 241 -11.91 -4.69 17.61
C GLY A 241 -10.40 -4.41 17.51
N ASN A 242 -9.64 -5.36 16.94
CA ASN A 242 -8.21 -5.21 16.65
C ASN A 242 -7.97 -4.20 15.51
N ARG A 243 -6.70 -3.88 15.21
CA ARG A 243 -6.30 -3.14 13.98
C ARG A 243 -5.93 -4.06 12.80
N TYR A 244 -6.36 -5.32 12.88
CA TYR A 244 -6.14 -6.36 11.88
C TYR A 244 -7.31 -7.36 11.91
N ILE A 245 -7.49 -8.12 10.82
CA ILE A 245 -8.55 -9.12 10.65
C ILE A 245 -8.10 -10.45 11.25
N ILE A 246 -9.02 -11.18 11.90
CA ILE A 246 -8.81 -12.53 12.45
C ILE A 246 -9.75 -13.55 11.79
N SER A 247 -9.43 -14.84 11.91
CA SER A 247 -10.19 -15.95 11.30
C SER A 247 -11.70 -15.95 11.56
N GLU A 248 -12.14 -15.46 12.71
CA GLU A 248 -13.57 -15.42 13.06
C GLU A 248 -14.35 -14.28 12.36
N GLU A 249 -13.69 -13.42 11.58
CA GLU A 249 -14.32 -12.30 10.85
C GLU A 249 -15.34 -12.79 9.80
N PRO A 250 -16.66 -12.56 10.00
CA PRO A 250 -17.69 -13.10 9.11
C PRO A 250 -17.70 -12.49 7.70
N SER A 251 -17.02 -11.37 7.48
CA SER A 251 -17.04 -10.59 6.23
C SER A 251 -15.63 -10.32 5.67
N LEU A 252 -14.69 -11.26 5.84
CA LEU A 252 -13.26 -11.12 5.51
C LEU A 252 -12.96 -10.36 4.21
N ALA A 253 -13.56 -10.75 3.08
CA ALA A 253 -13.29 -10.10 1.79
C ALA A 253 -13.70 -8.61 1.79
N THR A 254 -14.82 -8.26 2.43
CA THR A 254 -15.29 -6.87 2.57
C THR A 254 -14.42 -6.09 3.56
N LYS A 255 -13.95 -6.73 4.65
CA LYS A 255 -13.03 -6.10 5.60
C LYS A 255 -11.66 -5.82 4.98
N PHE A 256 -11.12 -6.79 4.22
CA PHE A 256 -9.89 -6.59 3.49
C PHE A 256 -10.06 -5.50 2.41
N GLN A 257 -11.16 -5.51 1.65
CA GLN A 257 -11.47 -4.43 0.70
C GLN A 257 -11.50 -3.06 1.38
N CYS A 258 -12.11 -2.95 2.57
CA CYS A 258 -12.11 -1.73 3.34
C CYS A 258 -10.69 -1.27 3.67
N ALA A 259 -9.87 -2.15 4.25
CA ALA A 259 -8.51 -1.83 4.70
C ALA A 259 -7.52 -1.58 3.55
N ALA A 260 -7.63 -2.36 2.47
CA ALA A 260 -6.66 -2.38 1.37
C ALA A 260 -6.84 -1.25 0.35
N LYS A 261 -8.00 -0.57 0.36
CA LYS A 261 -8.18 0.70 -0.35
C LYS A 261 -7.73 1.84 0.55
N VAL A 262 -6.40 1.94 0.73
CA VAL A 262 -5.73 2.85 1.67
C VAL A 262 -5.84 4.32 1.23
N GLY A 263 -5.84 4.60 -0.08
CA GLY A 263 -5.91 5.95 -0.65
C GLY A 263 -4.98 6.14 -1.86
N ASP A 264 -5.22 7.19 -2.63
CA ASP A 264 -4.38 7.64 -3.76
C ASP A 264 -4.04 9.15 -3.71
N ASP A 265 -4.09 9.76 -2.51
CA ASP A 265 -3.64 11.15 -2.26
C ASP A 265 -2.54 11.28 -1.19
N GLY A 266 -1.72 10.23 -1.02
CA GLY A 266 -0.57 10.18 -0.12
C GLY A 266 0.54 11.20 -0.36
N ASP A 267 1.39 11.39 0.66
CA ASP A 267 2.65 12.11 0.50
C ASP A 267 3.66 11.29 -0.31
N GLY A 268 4.16 11.84 -1.43
CA GLY A 268 5.18 11.23 -2.29
C GLY A 268 6.56 10.98 -1.62
N SER A 269 6.65 11.12 -0.30
CA SER A 269 7.71 10.58 0.55
C SER A 269 7.44 9.09 0.94
N GLU A 270 7.00 8.24 0.01
CA GLU A 270 6.55 6.87 0.30
C GLU A 270 7.62 5.96 0.97
N ARG A 271 7.20 5.15 1.96
CA ARG A 271 8.09 4.36 2.84
C ARG A 271 7.69 2.89 3.12
N PRO A 272 7.49 2.04 2.10
CA PRO A 272 7.10 0.64 2.32
C PRO A 272 8.02 -0.15 3.27
N ALA A 273 9.35 0.02 3.22
CA ALA A 273 10.23 -0.71 4.12
C ALA A 273 10.20 -0.21 5.57
N GLU A 274 10.04 1.09 5.82
CA GLU A 274 9.91 1.65 7.16
C GLU A 274 8.52 1.34 7.77
N ALA A 275 7.45 1.35 6.96
CA ALA A 275 6.12 0.87 7.34
C ALA A 275 6.19 -0.59 7.82
N MET A 276 6.73 -1.49 6.98
CA MET A 276 6.91 -2.91 7.26
C MET A 276 7.72 -3.17 8.54
N VAL A 277 8.86 -2.49 8.71
CA VAL A 277 9.73 -2.65 9.89
C VAL A 277 9.05 -2.13 11.16
N SER A 278 8.32 -1.02 11.07
CA SER A 278 7.58 -0.44 12.20
C SER A 278 6.41 -1.33 12.61
N ALA A 279 5.66 -1.86 11.64
CA ALA A 279 4.52 -2.75 11.83
C ALA A 279 4.86 -4.04 12.60
N LEU A 280 6.08 -4.53 12.42
CA LEU A 280 6.61 -5.74 13.05
C LEU A 280 7.52 -5.44 14.26
N SER A 281 7.62 -4.17 14.67
CA SER A 281 8.43 -3.75 15.81
C SER A 281 7.82 -4.16 17.15
N PHE A 282 8.67 -4.34 18.16
CA PHE A 282 8.22 -4.53 19.54
C PHE A 282 7.35 -3.36 20.03
N ASP A 283 7.63 -2.12 19.58
CA ASP A 283 6.93 -0.95 20.09
C ASP A 283 5.49 -0.83 19.59
N LEU A 284 5.13 -1.41 18.44
CA LEU A 284 3.73 -1.54 18.00
C LEU A 284 3.06 -2.86 18.43
N ASN A 285 3.80 -3.96 18.63
CA ASN A 285 3.22 -5.29 18.94
C ASN A 285 3.13 -5.62 20.45
N LYS A 286 3.74 -4.82 21.32
CA LYS A 286 3.67 -4.99 22.79
C LYS A 286 2.24 -4.80 23.33
N PRO A 287 1.90 -5.35 24.52
CA PRO A 287 0.58 -5.17 25.11
C PRO A 287 0.20 -3.70 25.31
N GLY A 288 -1.02 -3.33 24.92
CA GLY A 288 -1.54 -1.96 24.90
C GLY A 288 -1.05 -1.08 23.75
N ALA A 289 -0.41 -1.64 22.72
CA ALA A 289 0.04 -0.90 21.53
C ALA A 289 -0.78 -1.26 20.27
N CYS A 290 -0.58 -0.50 19.19
CA CYS A 290 -1.46 -0.46 18.02
C CYS A 290 -1.66 -1.79 17.30
N ASN A 291 -0.63 -2.64 17.29
CA ASN A 291 -0.61 -3.95 16.66
C ASN A 291 -0.51 -5.05 17.74
N GLU A 292 -1.03 -4.81 18.95
CA GLU A 292 -1.02 -5.79 20.05
C GLU A 292 -1.52 -7.16 19.56
N ALA A 293 -0.73 -8.20 19.83
CA ALA A 293 -1.00 -9.58 19.45
C ALA A 293 -1.06 -9.89 17.94
N PHE A 294 -0.81 -8.93 17.03
CA PHE A 294 -0.74 -9.21 15.59
C PHE A 294 0.38 -10.23 15.27
N LEU A 295 1.63 -9.89 15.60
CA LEU A 295 2.78 -10.75 15.31
C LEU A 295 2.90 -11.88 16.34
N ARG A 296 2.69 -13.13 15.88
CA ARG A 296 2.72 -14.34 16.71
C ARG A 296 4.03 -15.11 16.53
N ASP A 297 4.54 -15.68 17.61
CA ASP A 297 5.80 -16.43 17.60
C ASP A 297 5.65 -17.85 16.99
N ASP A 298 4.44 -18.41 17.06
CA ASP A 298 4.08 -19.74 16.57
C ASP A 298 3.35 -19.74 15.21
N ALA A 299 3.32 -18.59 14.52
CA ALA A 299 2.82 -18.45 13.15
C ALA A 299 3.94 -18.31 12.12
N LEU A 300 3.69 -18.69 10.86
CA LEU A 300 4.47 -18.21 9.71
C LEU A 300 4.15 -16.73 9.48
N LEU A 301 5.13 -15.89 9.11
CA LEU A 301 4.90 -14.50 8.69
C LEU A 301 4.98 -14.40 7.17
N VAL A 302 3.95 -13.83 6.54
CA VAL A 302 3.89 -13.58 5.09
C VAL A 302 3.72 -12.08 4.85
N ILE A 303 4.77 -11.43 4.34
CA ILE A 303 4.74 -10.00 4.00
C ILE A 303 4.45 -9.86 2.51
N THR A 304 3.52 -8.98 2.14
CA THR A 304 3.24 -8.61 0.74
C THR A 304 3.42 -7.10 0.58
N ILE A 305 4.41 -6.68 -0.19
CA ILE A 305 4.65 -5.27 -0.54
C ILE A 305 4.09 -5.01 -1.94
N ILE A 306 3.28 -3.95 -2.11
CA ILE A 306 2.81 -3.49 -3.42
C ILE A 306 3.14 -2.00 -3.60
N THR A 307 3.85 -1.67 -4.69
CA THR A 307 4.27 -0.30 -5.05
C THR A 307 4.74 -0.23 -6.51
N ASP A 308 4.45 0.86 -7.22
CA ASP A 308 5.04 1.19 -8.52
C ASP A 308 6.22 2.19 -8.45
N GLU A 309 6.59 2.61 -7.24
CA GLU A 309 7.67 3.55 -6.93
C GLU A 309 8.91 2.87 -6.31
N PRO A 310 10.07 3.57 -6.27
CA PRO A 310 11.25 3.12 -5.55
C PRO A 310 11.26 3.59 -4.10
N ASP A 311 11.39 2.67 -3.15
CA ASP A 311 11.70 3.05 -1.78
C ASP A 311 13.05 3.78 -1.72
N THR A 312 12.97 5.09 -1.47
CA THR A 312 14.09 6.02 -1.33
C THR A 312 14.00 6.87 -0.06
N ASN A 313 12.89 6.76 0.68
CA ASN A 313 12.58 7.59 1.85
C ASN A 313 12.55 6.79 3.16
N SER A 314 12.41 5.46 3.13
CA SER A 314 12.48 4.63 4.34
C SER A 314 13.83 4.71 5.04
N ASN A 315 13.81 4.87 6.36
CA ASN A 315 15.03 4.73 7.16
C ASN A 315 15.63 3.31 7.06
N GLY A 316 16.93 3.23 6.76
CA GLY A 316 17.69 1.98 6.75
C GLY A 316 18.29 1.63 5.39
N ILE A 317 18.47 0.32 5.15
CA ILE A 317 18.96 -0.30 3.91
C ILE A 317 18.42 -1.75 3.84
N PRO A 318 18.36 -2.41 2.67
CA PRO A 318 17.85 -3.78 2.51
C PRO A 318 18.35 -4.80 3.54
N ALA A 319 19.67 -4.87 3.77
CA ALA A 319 20.25 -5.78 4.76
C ALA A 319 19.85 -5.48 6.22
N GLY A 320 19.55 -4.21 6.52
CA GLY A 320 19.04 -3.80 7.84
C GLY A 320 17.56 -4.14 8.01
N TRP A 321 16.76 -3.96 6.96
CA TRP A 321 15.35 -4.36 6.94
C TRP A 321 15.22 -5.88 7.10
N TYR A 322 16.01 -6.67 6.35
CA TYR A 322 16.09 -8.14 6.52
C TYR A 322 16.41 -8.53 7.97
N ALA A 323 17.45 -7.92 8.56
CA ALA A 323 17.85 -8.21 9.94
C ALA A 323 16.74 -7.88 10.96
N ASN A 324 15.97 -6.81 10.75
CA ASN A 324 14.83 -6.46 11.60
C ASN A 324 13.71 -7.51 11.49
N ILE A 325 13.33 -7.92 10.28
CA ILE A 325 12.23 -8.88 10.07
C ILE A 325 12.61 -10.27 10.60
N VAL A 326 13.84 -10.74 10.32
CA VAL A 326 14.34 -12.02 10.84
C VAL A 326 14.47 -11.97 12.37
N SER A 327 14.87 -10.84 12.97
CA SER A 327 14.87 -10.66 14.43
C SER A 327 13.46 -10.66 15.03
N ALA A 328 12.44 -10.18 14.30
CA ALA A 328 11.05 -10.23 14.73
C ALA A 328 10.56 -11.68 14.87
N LYS A 329 10.97 -12.56 13.94
CA LYS A 329 10.79 -14.03 14.02
C LYS A 329 11.94 -14.74 14.75
N LYS A 330 12.45 -14.14 15.84
CA LYS A 330 13.41 -14.74 16.79
C LYS A 330 14.77 -15.16 16.20
N GLY A 331 15.13 -14.69 15.01
CA GLY A 331 16.37 -15.02 14.31
C GLY A 331 16.23 -16.15 13.28
N ASP A 332 15.01 -16.56 12.95
CA ASP A 332 14.72 -17.70 12.08
C ASP A 332 14.05 -17.24 10.78
N GLU A 333 14.82 -17.16 9.69
CA GLU A 333 14.34 -16.66 8.39
C GLU A 333 13.32 -17.59 7.73
N THR A 334 13.31 -18.88 8.08
CA THR A 334 12.39 -19.87 7.47
C THR A 334 10.94 -19.58 7.84
N ARG A 335 10.72 -18.79 8.89
CA ARG A 335 9.40 -18.30 9.34
C ARG A 335 8.91 -17.06 8.57
N VAL A 336 9.58 -16.65 7.49
CA VAL A 336 9.26 -15.44 6.74
C VAL A 336 9.17 -15.74 5.23
N VAL A 337 7.99 -15.51 4.67
CA VAL A 337 7.75 -15.40 3.22
C VAL A 337 7.62 -13.92 2.87
N VAL A 338 8.24 -13.49 1.77
CA VAL A 338 8.16 -12.09 1.33
C VAL A 338 7.77 -12.02 -0.15
N LEU A 339 6.66 -11.36 -0.42
CA LEU A 339 6.03 -11.21 -1.72
C LEU A 339 6.13 -9.75 -2.16
N GLY A 340 6.47 -9.52 -3.43
CA GLY A 340 6.55 -8.18 -4.02
C GLY A 340 5.73 -8.06 -5.30
N LEU A 341 4.78 -7.15 -5.31
CA LEU A 341 4.18 -6.59 -6.53
C LEU A 341 4.88 -5.26 -6.78
N LEU A 342 5.98 -5.30 -7.52
CA LEU A 342 6.91 -4.18 -7.67
C LEU A 342 7.07 -3.76 -9.13
N THR A 343 7.24 -2.46 -9.36
CA THR A 343 7.78 -1.91 -10.62
C THR A 343 8.96 -2.73 -11.17
N ASP A 344 8.92 -3.05 -12.47
CA ASP A 344 9.84 -3.98 -13.14
C ASP A 344 10.57 -3.50 -14.43
N PRO A 345 10.71 -2.20 -14.77
CA PRO A 345 11.20 -1.71 -16.08
C PRO A 345 12.65 -2.12 -16.44
N LEU A 346 13.44 -2.59 -15.46
CA LEU A 346 14.80 -3.11 -15.65
C LEU A 346 14.88 -4.65 -15.60
N GLN A 347 13.76 -5.37 -15.55
CA GLN A 347 13.73 -6.84 -15.51
C GLN A 347 13.66 -7.44 -16.93
N PRO A 348 13.98 -8.74 -17.10
CA PRO A 348 13.82 -9.42 -18.39
C PRO A 348 12.35 -9.56 -18.79
N ASN A 349 11.95 -8.96 -19.92
CA ASN A 349 10.57 -8.87 -20.41
C ASN A 349 9.65 -8.08 -19.45
N PRO A 350 9.92 -6.77 -19.25
CA PRO A 350 9.19 -5.97 -18.28
C PRO A 350 7.72 -5.78 -18.67
N VAL A 351 6.84 -5.70 -17.68
CA VAL A 351 5.41 -5.38 -17.88
C VAL A 351 5.14 -3.89 -17.70
N CYS A 352 5.78 -3.25 -16.71
CA CYS A 352 5.77 -1.80 -16.57
C CYS A 352 6.53 -1.12 -17.72
N SER A 353 6.08 0.08 -18.10
CA SER A 353 6.69 0.81 -19.19
C SER A 353 8.05 1.44 -18.79
N PRO A 354 8.97 1.70 -19.74
CA PRO A 354 10.33 2.11 -19.42
C PRO A 354 10.50 3.46 -18.71
N GLU A 355 9.45 4.29 -18.64
CA GLU A 355 9.45 5.53 -17.84
C GLU A 355 9.01 5.36 -16.37
N HIS A 356 8.58 4.18 -15.94
CA HIS A 356 8.44 3.88 -14.51
C HIS A 356 9.81 3.91 -13.82
N ALA A 357 9.87 4.37 -12.58
CA ALA A 357 11.10 4.30 -11.79
C ALA A 357 11.34 2.86 -11.29
N PRO A 358 12.56 2.31 -11.36
CA PRO A 358 12.86 0.96 -10.87
C PRO A 358 13.06 0.96 -9.35
N ALA A 359 12.58 -0.08 -8.66
CA ALA A 359 12.74 -0.25 -7.20
C ALA A 359 13.87 -1.25 -6.81
N PRO A 360 15.16 -0.88 -6.90
CA PRO A 360 16.27 -1.81 -6.63
C PRO A 360 16.36 -2.22 -5.16
N GLN A 361 16.07 -1.31 -4.21
CA GLN A 361 16.22 -1.60 -2.78
C GLN A 361 15.20 -2.65 -2.30
N LEU A 362 13.92 -2.50 -2.68
CA LEU A 362 12.90 -3.50 -2.39
C LEU A 362 13.20 -4.82 -3.09
N ARG A 363 13.69 -4.80 -4.34
CA ARG A 363 14.13 -6.02 -5.04
C ARG A 363 15.32 -6.69 -4.35
N GLU A 364 16.30 -5.95 -3.85
CA GLU A 364 17.42 -6.50 -3.06
C GLU A 364 16.93 -7.12 -1.75
N PHE A 365 16.03 -6.43 -1.04
CA PHE A 365 15.43 -6.91 0.20
C PHE A 365 14.64 -8.22 0.00
N ILE A 366 13.71 -8.28 -0.95
CA ILE A 366 12.89 -9.48 -1.14
C ILE A 366 13.74 -10.67 -1.61
N ASN A 367 14.72 -10.45 -2.51
CA ASN A 367 15.65 -11.51 -2.94
C ASN A 367 16.67 -11.94 -1.86
N SER A 368 16.66 -11.33 -0.66
CA SER A 368 17.49 -11.78 0.46
C SER A 368 16.84 -12.89 1.33
N PHE A 369 15.55 -13.20 1.10
CA PHE A 369 14.84 -14.28 1.79
C PHE A 369 14.82 -15.56 0.96
N THR A 370 15.00 -16.70 1.63
CA THR A 370 14.84 -18.04 1.03
C THR A 370 13.45 -18.24 0.40
N TYR A 371 12.40 -17.63 0.97
CA TYR A 371 11.03 -17.62 0.43
C TYR A 371 10.61 -16.24 -0.12
N GLY A 372 11.53 -15.57 -0.82
CA GLY A 372 11.26 -14.33 -1.57
C GLY A 372 10.65 -14.57 -2.96
N SER A 373 9.62 -13.82 -3.34
CA SER A 373 9.02 -13.88 -4.69
C SER A 373 8.54 -12.51 -5.17
N ILE A 374 8.71 -12.21 -6.47
CA ILE A 374 8.40 -10.88 -7.04
C ILE A 374 7.71 -11.01 -8.40
N ALA A 375 6.60 -10.30 -8.58
CA ALA A 375 5.94 -10.04 -9.86
C ALA A 375 5.89 -8.54 -10.16
N SER A 376 5.44 -8.19 -11.38
CA SER A 376 5.22 -6.78 -11.75
C SER A 376 3.91 -6.26 -11.16
N VAL A 377 3.96 -5.07 -10.57
CA VAL A 377 2.75 -4.31 -10.17
C VAL A 377 1.90 -3.92 -11.39
N CYS A 378 2.49 -3.77 -12.58
CA CYS A 378 1.77 -3.45 -13.82
C CYS A 378 1.09 -4.68 -14.46
N ALA A 379 1.07 -5.84 -13.79
CA ALA A 379 0.39 -7.03 -14.28
C ALA A 379 -1.13 -6.88 -14.20
N ALA A 380 -1.83 -7.08 -15.32
CA ALA A 380 -3.28 -6.87 -15.48
C ALA A 380 -4.20 -7.76 -14.60
N ASN A 381 -3.64 -8.67 -13.80
CA ASN A 381 -4.30 -9.46 -12.75
C ASN A 381 -3.23 -10.07 -11.84
N TYR A 382 -3.30 -9.90 -10.52
CA TYR A 382 -2.34 -10.49 -9.58
C TYR A 382 -2.68 -11.93 -9.14
N GLY A 383 -3.90 -12.42 -9.42
CA GLY A 383 -4.35 -13.77 -9.08
C GLY A 383 -3.36 -14.90 -9.41
N PRO A 384 -2.72 -14.95 -10.59
CA PRO A 384 -1.71 -15.96 -10.92
C PRO A 384 -0.45 -15.90 -10.04
N PHE A 385 -0.01 -14.69 -9.65
CA PHE A 385 1.11 -14.52 -8.72
C PHE A 385 0.74 -14.99 -7.32
N PHE A 386 -0.45 -14.64 -6.83
CA PHE A 386 -0.95 -15.12 -5.54
C PHE A 386 -1.16 -16.64 -5.50
N GLN A 387 -1.61 -17.26 -6.60
CA GLN A 387 -1.69 -18.72 -6.71
C GLN A 387 -0.31 -19.38 -6.60
N GLN A 388 0.71 -18.83 -7.27
CA GLN A 388 2.09 -19.30 -7.13
C GLN A 388 2.65 -19.05 -5.72
N ALA A 389 2.28 -17.93 -5.09
CA ALA A 389 2.70 -17.60 -3.74
C ALA A 389 2.15 -18.58 -2.69
N VAL A 390 0.93 -19.12 -2.85
CA VAL A 390 0.42 -20.16 -1.94
C VAL A 390 1.32 -21.40 -1.95
N SER A 391 1.91 -21.82 -3.07
CA SER A 391 2.87 -22.94 -3.09
C SER A 391 4.19 -22.62 -2.37
N VAL A 392 4.62 -21.35 -2.35
CA VAL A 392 5.78 -20.90 -1.57
C VAL A 392 5.46 -20.90 -0.07
N ILE A 393 4.27 -20.43 0.30
CA ILE A 393 3.75 -20.44 1.67
C ILE A 393 3.62 -21.89 2.19
N ASP A 394 3.06 -22.80 1.39
CA ASP A 394 2.93 -24.23 1.69
C ASP A 394 4.30 -24.89 1.94
N THR A 395 5.28 -24.62 1.08
CA THR A 395 6.67 -25.09 1.25
C THR A 395 7.28 -24.59 2.57
N ALA A 396 7.17 -23.28 2.85
CA ALA A 396 7.64 -22.68 4.10
C ALA A 396 6.88 -23.24 5.32
N CYS A 397 5.60 -23.61 5.15
CA CYS A 397 4.77 -24.22 6.17
C CYS A 397 5.17 -25.67 6.50
N CYS A 398 5.64 -26.48 5.54
CA CYS A 398 6.18 -27.81 5.82
C CYS A 398 7.56 -27.78 6.51
N GLU A 399 8.35 -26.71 6.32
CA GLU A 399 9.64 -26.51 7.02
C GLU A 399 9.46 -25.81 8.39
N PHE A 400 8.29 -25.25 8.67
CA PHE A 400 8.02 -24.47 9.87
C PHE A 400 8.09 -25.30 11.16
N THR A 401 9.01 -24.93 12.06
CA THR A 401 9.11 -25.53 13.40
C THR A 401 8.70 -24.51 14.47
N PRO A 402 7.59 -24.70 15.20
CA PRO A 402 7.18 -23.79 16.29
C PRO A 402 8.29 -23.57 17.35
N PRO A 403 8.31 -22.43 18.06
CA PRO A 403 9.28 -22.19 19.12
C PRO A 403 8.95 -23.03 20.37
N VAL A 404 9.99 -23.36 21.15
CA VAL A 404 9.94 -24.28 22.31
C VAL A 404 9.97 -23.59 23.67
#